data_AF-A0A1H3W061-F1
#
_entry.id   AF-A0A1H3W061-F1
#
_cell.length_a   1.000
_cell.length_b   1.000
_cell.length_c   1.000
_cell.angle_alpha   90.00
_cell.angle_beta   90.00
_cell.angle_gamma   90.00
#
_symmetry.space_group_name_H-M   'P 1'
#
loop_
_entity.id
_entity.type
_entity.pdbx_description
1 polymer ?
#
loop_
_entity_poly.entity_id
_entity_poly.type
_entity_poly.pdbx_seq_one_letter_code
_entity_poly.pdbx_strand_id
1 'polypeptide(L)' 'MENLNVKQPAPCRCGGQVKVFGPCSYAPRSNWGIYCNNDDCEYMATGDSLEEAIENWNLALEPIHA' A
#
# COMPACT_ATOMS: atom_id res chain seq x y z
N MET A 1 -16.10 12.84 -16.51
CA MET A 1 -15.50 11.72 -15.74
C MET A 1 -14.01 11.97 -15.77
N GLU A 2 -13.49 12.60 -14.72
CA GLU A 2 -12.06 12.84 -14.60
C GLU A 2 -11.38 11.49 -14.36
N ASN A 3 -10.42 11.15 -15.21
CA ASN A 3 -9.49 10.06 -14.97
C ASN A 3 -8.64 10.46 -13.77
N LEU A 4 -9.13 10.19 -12.56
CA LEU A 4 -8.31 10.16 -11.36
C LEU A 4 -7.20 9.14 -11.65
N ASN A 5 -6.01 9.65 -11.91
CA ASN A 5 -4.80 8.86 -12.08
C ASN A 5 -4.39 8.35 -10.69
N VAL A 6 -5.24 7.50 -10.09
CA VAL A 6 -5.00 6.90 -8.78
C VAL A 6 -3.79 6.00 -8.96
N LYS A 7 -2.65 6.39 -8.36
CA LYS A 7 -1.48 5.53 -8.29
C LYS A 7 -1.94 4.17 -7.74
N GLN A 8 -1.56 3.07 -8.40
CA GLN A 8 -1.90 1.74 -7.92
C GLN A 8 -0.72 1.15 -7.16
N PRO A 9 -0.95 0.41 -6.07
CA PRO A 9 0.12 -0.31 -5.41
C PRO A 9 0.65 -1.43 -6.31
N ALA A 10 1.98 -1.52 -6.40
CA ALA A 10 2.65 -2.59 -7.13
C ALA A 10 2.28 -3.97 -6.55
N PRO A 11 2.23 -5.02 -7.38
CA PRO A 11 1.93 -6.37 -6.90
C PRO A 11 2.97 -6.85 -5.87
N CYS A 12 2.56 -7.69 -4.91
CA CYS A 12 3.55 -8.30 -4.01
C CYS A 12 4.51 -9.18 -4.81
N ARG A 13 5.80 -9.10 -4.48
CA ARG A 13 6.86 -9.97 -5.04
C ARG A 13 6.74 -11.42 -4.59
N CYS A 14 5.98 -11.68 -3.55
CA CYS A 14 5.78 -12.96 -2.90
C CYS A 14 4.59 -13.79 -3.43
N GLY A 15 3.92 -13.32 -4.48
CA GLY A 15 2.73 -13.99 -5.04
C GLY A 15 1.44 -13.84 -4.22
N GLY A 16 1.47 -13.10 -3.11
CA GLY A 16 0.27 -12.77 -2.34
C GLY A 16 -0.53 -11.61 -2.93
N GLN A 17 -1.81 -11.52 -2.51
CA GLN A 17 -2.69 -10.43 -2.92
C GLN A 17 -2.37 -9.16 -2.13
N VAL A 18 -2.23 -8.04 -2.83
CA VAL A 18 -2.10 -6.72 -2.20
C VAL A 18 -3.44 -6.28 -1.64
N LYS A 19 -3.47 -5.87 -0.37
CA LYS A 19 -4.65 -5.36 0.31
C LYS A 19 -4.39 -3.96 0.84
N VAL A 20 -5.40 -3.10 0.71
CA VAL A 20 -5.39 -1.72 1.18
C VAL A 20 -6.38 -1.60 2.34
N PHE A 21 -5.98 -0.91 3.40
CA PHE A 21 -6.83 -0.51 4.50
C PHE A 21 -6.64 0.97 4.81
N GLY A 22 -7.59 1.58 5.50
CA GLY A 22 -7.54 2.99 5.81
C GLY A 22 -8.64 3.43 6.76
N PRO A 23 -8.82 4.75 6.94
CA PRO A 23 -9.89 5.34 7.73
C PRO A 23 -11.25 4.70 7.44
N CYS A 24 -11.95 4.33 8.49
CA CYS A 24 -13.32 3.81 8.42
C CYS A 24 -14.23 4.54 9.40
N SER A 25 -15.54 4.29 9.36
CA SER A 25 -16.51 4.90 10.28
C SER A 25 -16.19 4.66 11.77
N TYR A 26 -15.52 3.55 12.08
CA TYR A 26 -15.11 3.21 13.44
C TYR A 26 -13.73 3.76 13.83
N ALA A 27 -12.91 4.14 12.86
CA ALA A 27 -11.56 4.66 13.06
C ALA A 27 -11.25 5.75 12.02
N PRO A 28 -11.85 6.95 12.14
CA PRO A 28 -11.74 7.99 11.12
C PRO A 28 -10.37 8.69 11.08
N ARG A 29 -9.54 8.49 12.12
CA ARG A 29 -8.19 9.06 12.24
C ARG A 29 -7.08 8.02 12.04
N SER A 30 -7.41 6.81 11.58
CA SER A 30 -6.36 5.83 11.30
C SER A 30 -5.62 6.19 10.03
N ASN A 31 -4.37 5.77 9.95
CA ASN A 31 -3.58 5.92 8.73
C ASN A 31 -4.09 4.99 7.63
N TRP A 32 -3.68 5.28 6.40
CA TRP A 32 -3.78 4.36 5.29
C TRP A 32 -2.64 3.36 5.36
N GLY A 33 -2.90 2.15 4.89
CA GLY A 33 -1.87 1.12 4.81
C GLY A 33 -2.13 0.10 3.71
N ILE A 34 -1.04 -0.50 3.26
CA ILE A 34 -0.99 -1.50 2.20
C ILE A 34 -0.15 -2.65 2.72
N TYR A 35 -0.66 -3.86 2.61
CA TYR A 35 0.06 -5.06 3.02
C TYR A 35 -0.11 -6.18 2.00
N CYS A 36 0.82 -7.11 2.02
CA CYS A 36 0.63 -8.37 1.31
C CYS A 36 -0.12 -9.39 2.17
N ASN A 37 -1.17 -9.98 1.62
CA ASN A 37 -1.85 -11.12 2.19
C ASN A 37 -1.14 -12.44 1.82
N ASN A 38 0.07 -12.62 2.33
CA ASN A 38 0.82 -13.87 2.35
C ASN A 38 1.71 -13.89 3.61
N ASP A 39 1.57 -14.93 4.43
CA ASP A 39 2.28 -15.05 5.72
C ASP A 39 3.81 -15.16 5.54
N ASP A 40 4.26 -15.64 4.37
CA ASP A 40 5.69 -15.68 4.02
C ASP A 40 6.25 -14.30 3.64
N CYS A 41 5.39 -13.27 3.56
CA CYS A 41 5.76 -11.91 3.22
C CYS A 41 4.97 -10.91 4.05
N GLU A 42 5.39 -10.77 5.31
CA GLU A 42 4.93 -9.73 6.23
C GLU A 42 5.52 -8.35 5.84
N TYR A 43 5.21 -7.88 4.64
CA TYR A 43 5.53 -6.53 4.21
C TYR A 43 4.30 -5.64 4.26
N MET A 44 4.45 -4.48 4.89
CA MET A 44 3.42 -3.46 5.02
C MET A 44 4.04 -2.07 4.87
N ALA A 45 3.32 -1.17 4.20
CA ALA A 45 3.62 0.25 4.16
C ALA A 45 2.41 1.04 4.64
N THR A 46 2.65 2.20 5.26
CA THR A 46 1.60 3.09 5.78
C THR A 46 1.85 4.53 5.34
N GLY A 47 0.81 5.35 5.38
CA GLY A 47 0.88 6.79 5.13
C GLY A 47 -0.33 7.53 5.70
N ASP A 48 -0.24 8.84 5.83
CA ASP A 48 -1.35 9.67 6.32
C ASP A 48 -2.42 9.86 5.23
N SER A 49 -2.06 9.59 3.97
CA SER A 49 -2.95 9.51 2.80
C SER A 49 -2.81 8.17 2.07
N LEU A 50 -3.81 7.82 1.24
CA LEU A 50 -3.76 6.63 0.40
C LEU A 50 -2.57 6.71 -0.58
N GLU A 51 -2.36 7.88 -1.18
CA GLU A 51 -1.28 8.17 -2.11
C GLU A 51 0.10 7.95 -1.47
N GLU A 52 0.30 8.48 -0.26
CA GLU A 52 1.56 8.28 0.48
C GLU A 52 1.79 6.81 0.84
N ALA A 53 0.75 6.08 1.25
CA ALA A 53 0.87 4.65 1.52
C ALA A 53 1.27 3.85 0.26
N ILE A 54 0.75 4.24 -0.92
CA ILE A 54 1.12 3.65 -2.21
C ILE A 54 2.56 4.00 -2.59
N GLU A 55 2.99 5.25 -2.38
CA GLU A 55 4.36 5.68 -2.66
C GLU A 55 5.35 4.92 -1.79
N ASN A 56 5.11 4.86 -0.48
CA ASN A 56 5.95 4.11 0.46
C ASN A 56 6.00 2.62 0.11
N TRP A 57 4.86 2.02 -0.27
CA TRP A 57 4.79 0.63 -0.73
C TRP A 57 5.64 0.39 -1.98
N ASN A 58 5.47 1.22 -3.00
CA ASN A 58 6.19 1.07 -4.26
C ASN A 58 7.69 1.31 -4.09
N LEU A 59 8.09 2.33 -3.32
CA LEU A 59 9.50 2.64 -3.04
C LEU A 59 10.21 1.48 -2.35
N ALA A 60 9.57 0.83 -1.38
CA ALA A 60 10.18 -0.31 -0.71
C ALA A 60 10.23 -1.58 -1.56
N LEU A 61 9.39 -1.66 -2.58
CA LEU A 61 9.44 -2.69 -3.60
C LEU A 61 10.35 -2.31 -4.77
N GLU A 62 10.99 -1.15 -4.81
CA GLU A 62 12.05 -0.89 -5.77
C GLU A 62 13.30 -1.69 -5.34
N PRO A 63 14.00 -2.36 -6.27
CA PRO A 63 15.32 -2.88 -5.95
C PRO A 63 16.20 -1.70 -5.52
N ILE A 64 16.90 -1.83 -4.38
CA ILE A 64 17.94 -0.87 -4.00
C ILE A 64 18.96 -0.91 -5.14
N HIS A 65 18.98 0.13 -5.98
CA HIS A 65 20.05 0.35 -6.94
C HIS A 65 21.30 0.68 -6.12
N ALA A 66 22.07 -0.35 -5.79
CA ALA A 66 23.38 -0.25 -5.17
C ALA A 66 24.44 0.12 -6.22
#